data_AF-A0A6J6ASG8-F1
#
_entry.id   AF-A0A6J6ASG8-F1
#
_cell.length_a   1.000
_cell.length_b   1.000
_cell.length_c   1.000
_cell.angle_alpha   90.00
_cell.angle_beta   90.00
_cell.angle_gamma   90.00
#
_symmetry.space_group_name_H-M   'P 1'
#
loop_
_entity.id
_entity.type
_entity.pdbx_description
1 polymer ?
#
loop_
_entity_poly.entity_id
_entity_poly.type
_entity_poly.pdbx_seq_one_letter_code
_entity_poly.pdbx_strand_id
1 'polypeptide(L)' 'MRDELLSPEPTSDEAELEVGEMRAGSDIIGEEGGLRPRHLDDFVGQRELKEHLGIILEAARRREQAVDHL' A
#
# COMPACT_ATOMS: atom_id res chain seq x y z
N MET A 1 -32.14 3.53 17.29
CA MET A 1 -32.35 2.54 16.21
C MET A 1 -31.27 2.70 15.16
N ARG A 2 -30.05 2.17 15.38
CA ARG A 2 -28.99 2.04 14.35
C ARG A 2 -27.76 1.21 14.77
N ASP A 3 -27.86 0.34 15.78
CA ASP A 3 -26.73 -0.46 16.29
C ASP A 3 -26.84 -1.97 15.99
N GLU A 4 -27.74 -2.38 15.09
CA GLU A 4 -28.06 -3.80 14.86
C GLU A 4 -27.69 -4.30 13.45
N LEU A 5 -26.75 -3.64 12.76
CA LEU A 5 -26.44 -3.95 11.36
C LEU A 5 -24.96 -4.23 11.04
N LEU A 6 -24.09 -4.34 12.04
CA LEU A 6 -22.69 -4.71 11.81
C LEU A 6 -22.13 -5.66 12.90
N SER A 7 -22.80 -6.78 13.13
CA SER A 7 -22.16 -7.94 13.75
C SER A 7 -22.30 -9.13 12.81
N PRO A 8 -21.28 -9.48 12.02
CA PRO A 8 -21.29 -10.74 11.29
C PRO A 8 -21.10 -11.86 12.32
N GLU A 9 -22.20 -12.44 12.79
CA GLU A 9 -22.13 -13.77 13.40
C GLU A 9 -21.69 -14.73 12.29
N PRO A 10 -20.58 -15.47 12.46
CA PRO A 10 -20.15 -16.41 11.45
C PRO A 10 -21.25 -17.45 11.28
N THR A 11 -21.73 -17.62 10.06
CA THR A 11 -22.63 -18.71 9.71
C THR A 11 -21.91 -20.03 9.94
N SER A 12 -22.64 -21.10 10.27
CA SER A 12 -22.04 -22.41 10.56
C SER A 12 -21.16 -22.95 9.41
N ASP A 13 -21.38 -22.46 8.19
CA ASP A 13 -20.61 -22.75 6.97
C ASP A 13 -19.25 -22.01 6.95
N GLU A 14 -19.15 -20.84 7.58
CA GLU A 14 -17.93 -20.04 7.71
C GLU A 14 -17.00 -20.52 8.83
N ALA A 15 -17.55 -21.21 9.84
CA ALA A 15 -16.77 -21.79 10.94
C ALA A 15 -15.91 -23.01 10.51
N GLU A 16 -16.25 -23.62 9.37
CA GLU A 16 -15.55 -24.77 8.79
C GLU A 16 -14.44 -24.38 7.81
N LEU A 17 -14.26 -23.09 7.51
CA LEU A 17 -13.06 -22.59 6.81
C LEU A 17 -11.87 -22.70 7.76
N GLU A 18 -11.30 -23.90 7.81
CA GLU A 18 -10.05 -24.19 8.50
C GLU A 18 -9.01 -23.14 8.17
N VAL A 19 -8.33 -22.68 9.22
CA VAL A 19 -7.10 -21.90 9.19
C VAL A 19 -5.99 -22.77 8.58
N GLY A 20 -6.13 -23.07 7.28
CA GLY A 20 -5.06 -23.60 6.45
C GLY A 20 -4.03 -22.49 6.34
N GLU A 21 -2.87 -22.71 6.96
CA GLU A 21 -1.72 -21.82 7.03
C GLU A 21 -1.75 -20.67 6.02
N MET A 22 -2.25 -19.50 6.44
CA MET A 22 -2.14 -18.27 5.66
C MET A 22 -0.71 -17.73 5.78
N ARG A 23 0.27 -18.58 5.46
CA ARG A 23 1.67 -18.18 5.31
C ARG A 23 1.86 -17.70 3.88
N ALA A 24 2.29 -16.45 3.79
CA ALA A 24 2.92 -15.82 2.64
C ALA A 24 2.02 -15.51 1.41
N GLY A 25 0.86 -14.90 1.64
CA GLY A 25 0.22 -14.07 0.59
C GLY A 25 0.91 -12.71 0.39
N SER A 26 1.77 -12.28 1.34
CA SER A 26 2.45 -10.98 1.28
C SER A 26 3.67 -10.96 0.37
N ASP A 27 4.33 -12.10 0.16
CA ASP A 27 5.65 -12.13 -0.49
C ASP A 27 5.55 -12.18 -2.03
N ILE A 28 4.41 -12.62 -2.59
CA ILE A 28 4.22 -12.76 -4.04
C ILE A 28 4.08 -11.39 -4.74
N ILE A 29 3.64 -10.36 -4.02
CA ILE A 29 3.40 -9.01 -4.57
C ILE A 29 4.53 -8.02 -4.18
N GLY A 30 5.46 -8.43 -3.33
CA GLY A 30 6.35 -7.53 -2.60
C GLY A 30 7.69 -7.17 -3.25
N GLU A 31 8.35 -8.11 -3.93
CA GLU A 31 9.77 -7.91 -4.27
C GLU A 31 10.16 -8.23 -5.71
N GLU A 32 9.48 -9.20 -6.36
CA GLU A 32 9.82 -9.62 -7.74
C GLU A 32 8.62 -9.72 -8.70
N GLY A 33 7.39 -9.40 -8.27
CA GLY A 33 6.17 -9.60 -9.09
C GLY A 33 5.06 -8.55 -9.00
N GLY A 34 5.21 -7.48 -8.20
CA GLY A 34 4.12 -6.52 -7.95
C GLY A 34 4.30 -5.13 -8.57
N LEU A 35 3.16 -4.45 -8.79
CA LEU A 35 2.99 -3.09 -9.33
C LEU A 35 3.58 -1.96 -8.44
N ARG A 36 4.50 -2.26 -7.52
CA ARG A 36 5.12 -1.25 -6.65
C ARG A 36 6.24 -0.54 -7.43
N PRO A 37 6.06 0.72 -7.83
CA PRO A 37 7.06 1.40 -8.64
C PRO A 37 8.29 1.73 -7.77
N ARG A 38 9.50 1.51 -8.30
CA ARG A 38 10.76 1.73 -7.57
C ARG A 38 11.27 3.15 -7.76
N HIS A 39 10.98 3.73 -8.91
CA HIS A 39 11.28 5.11 -9.23
C HIS A 39 10.01 5.92 -9.39
N LEU A 40 10.11 7.23 -9.18
CA LEU A 40 8.99 8.13 -9.39
C LEU A 40 8.50 8.08 -10.84
N ASP A 41 9.40 7.86 -11.80
CA ASP A 41 9.07 7.75 -13.22
C ASP A 41 8.26 6.50 -13.56
N ASP A 42 8.41 5.43 -12.78
CA ASP A 42 7.68 4.18 -12.94
C ASP A 42 6.19 4.32 -12.56
N PHE A 43 5.81 5.38 -11.83
CA PHE A 43 4.41 5.66 -11.50
C PHE A 43 3.63 6.10 -12.74
N VAL A 44 2.54 5.40 -13.02
CA VAL A 44 1.61 5.75 -14.11
C VAL A 44 0.61 6.81 -13.61
N GLY A 45 0.49 7.92 -14.34
CA GLY A 45 -0.42 9.03 -14.01
C GLY A 45 0.22 10.11 -13.13
N GLN A 46 -0.62 10.98 -12.57
CA GLN A 46 -0.25 12.03 -11.60
C GLN A 46 0.98 12.88 -12.00
N ARG A 47 1.07 13.28 -13.28
CA ARG A 47 2.23 13.99 -13.84
C ARG A 47 2.68 15.20 -13.01
N GLU A 48 1.74 16.05 -12.63
CA GLU A 48 2.01 17.25 -11.83
C GLU A 48 2.55 16.92 -10.43
N LEU A 49 2.01 15.89 -9.76
CA LEU A 49 2.52 15.46 -8.46
C LEU A 49 3.93 14.90 -8.58
N LYS A 50 4.21 14.10 -9.62
CA LYS A 50 5.56 13.57 -9.88
C LYS A 50 6.57 14.68 -10.10
N GLU A 51 6.20 15.72 -10.84
CA GLU A 51 7.07 16.87 -11.09
C GLU A 51 7.39 17.63 -9.78
N HIS A 52 6.36 17.97 -9.00
CA HIS A 52 6.55 18.63 -7.70
C HIS A 52 7.39 17.79 -6.75
N LEU A 53 7.13 16.49 -6.66
CA LEU A 53 7.87 15.59 -5.79
C LEU A 53 9.33 15.45 -6.23
N GLY A 54 9.59 15.42 -7.53
CA GLY A 54 10.95 15.45 -8.09
C GLY A 54 11.72 16.70 -7.64
N ILE A 55 11.10 17.88 -7.73
CA ILE A 55 11.71 19.15 -7.31
C ILE A 55 12.01 19.15 -5.80
N ILE A 56 11.07 18.68 -4.98
CA ILE A 56 11.22 18.63 -3.51
C ILE A 56 12.38 17.69 -3.14
N LEU A 57 12.39 16.48 -3.71
CA LEU A 57 13.44 15.48 -3.44
C LEU A 57 14.81 15.96 -3.93
N GLU A 58 14.88 16.63 -5.08
CA GLU A 58 16.12 17.21 -5.58
C GLU A 58 16.62 18.35 -4.69
N ALA A 59 15.74 19.25 -4.27
CA ALA A 59 16.08 20.35 -3.37
C ALA A 59 16.58 19.85 -2.01
N ALA A 60 15.91 18.83 -1.46
CA ALA A 60 16.31 18.18 -0.21
C ALA A 60 17.68 17.49 -0.34
N ARG A 61 17.89 16.77 -1.45
CA ARG A 61 19.18 16.16 -1.78
C ARG A 61 20.31 17.18 -1.88
N ARG A 62 20.06 18.33 -2.54
CA ARG A 62 21.05 19.43 -2.65
C ARG A 62 21.39 20.06 -1.30
N ARG A 63 20.48 19.98 -0.32
CA ARG A 63 20.68 20.52 1.04
C ARG A 63 21.18 19.48 2.03
N GLU A 64 21.36 18.22 1.60
CA GLU A 64 21.68 17.08 2.47
C GLU A 64 20.68 16.91 3.63
N GLN A 65 19.42 17.29 3.41
CA GLN A 65 18.35 17.19 4.41
C GLN A 65 17.33 16.14 3.98
N ALA A 66 16.81 15.40 4.96
CA ALA A 66 15.69 14.50 4.72
C ALA A 66 14.42 15.31 4.43
N VAL A 67 13.55 14.78 3.57
CA VAL A 67 12.17 15.27 3.48
C VAL A 67 11.39 14.57 4.57
N ASP A 68 10.84 15.34 5.51
CA ASP A 68 10.25 14.79 6.73
C ASP A 68 9.08 13.84 6.42
N HIS A 69 8.01 14.37 5.83
CA HIS A 69 6.76 13.64 5.59
C HIS A 69 6.16 14.09 4.24
N LEU A 70 5.76 13.13 3.40
CA LEU A 70 5.13 13.32 2.10
C LEU A 70 3.96 12.35 1.94
#